data_AF-A0A4Q3W8B5-F1
#
_entry.id   AF-A0A4Q3W8B5-F1
#
_cell.length_a   1.000
_cell.length_b   1.000
_cell.length_c   1.000
_cell.angle_alpha   90.00
_cell.angle_beta   90.00
_cell.angle_gamma   90.00
#
_symmetry.space_group_name_H-M   'P 1'
#
loop_
_entity.id
_entity.type
_entity.pdbx_description
1 polymer ?
#
loop_
_entity_poly.entity_id
_entity_poly.type
_entity_poly.pdbx_seq_one_letter_code
_entity_poly.pdbx_strand_id
1 'polypeptide(L)' 'SEESGLEVLDVHSIRHDYVRTCGHWVANLEAMPMELREKYGEPTWRIWHLYTAVSGHGFRVGRLNCYQTLMKKN' A
#
# COMPACT_ATOMS: atom_id res chain seq x y z
N SER A 1 -10.29 -21.22 -2.53
CA SER A 1 -10.76 -21.19 -1.13
C SER A 1 -12.09 -21.92 -0.99
N GLU A 2 -12.15 -23.12 -1.57
CA GLU A 2 -13.21 -24.13 -1.41
C GLU A 2 -12.49 -25.46 -1.71
N GLU A 3 -11.76 -25.49 -2.83
CA GLU A 3 -10.82 -26.57 -3.22
C GLU A 3 -9.67 -26.83 -2.23
N SER A 4 -9.31 -25.84 -1.41
CA SER A 4 -8.27 -25.96 -0.39
C SER A 4 -8.80 -26.39 0.98
N GLY A 5 -10.10 -26.67 1.12
CA GLY A 5 -10.76 -26.99 2.40
C GLY A 5 -10.84 -25.81 3.37
N LEU A 6 -10.77 -24.58 2.86
CA LEU A 6 -10.92 -23.35 3.65
C LEU A 6 -12.28 -22.72 3.34
N GLU A 7 -13.08 -22.46 4.36
CA GLU A 7 -14.33 -21.71 4.30
C GLU A 7 -14.04 -20.21 4.53
N VAL A 8 -14.51 -19.34 3.62
CA VAL A 8 -14.39 -17.89 3.77
C VAL A 8 -15.47 -17.38 4.73
N LEU A 9 -15.05 -16.78 5.83
CA LEU A 9 -15.95 -16.25 6.85
C LEU A 9 -16.25 -14.75 6.65
N ASP A 10 -15.25 -13.98 6.21
CA ASP A 10 -15.39 -12.54 5.96
C ASP A 10 -14.39 -12.04 4.92
N VAL A 11 -14.77 -11.00 4.18
CA VAL A 11 -13.92 -10.27 3.23
C VAL A 11 -14.11 -8.78 3.43
N HIS A 12 -13.10 -8.13 4.01
CA HIS A 12 -13.14 -6.70 4.28
C HIS A 12 -12.19 -5.92 3.37
N SER A 13 -12.68 -4.89 2.67
CA SER A 13 -11.85 -3.99 1.87
C SER A 13 -11.27 -2.88 2.75
N ILE A 14 -9.94 -2.83 2.83
CA ILE A 14 -9.20 -1.77 3.55
C ILE A 14 -8.66 -0.69 2.59
N ARG A 15 -9.33 -0.51 1.43
CA ARG A 15 -8.90 0.42 0.38
C ARG A 15 -8.74 1.85 0.88
N HIS A 16 -9.69 2.33 1.69
CA HIS A 16 -9.67 3.69 2.21
C HIS A 16 -8.50 3.93 3.16
N ASP A 17 -8.11 2.93 3.93
CA ASP A 17 -6.96 3.01 4.82
C ASP A 17 -5.67 3.11 4.02
N TYR A 18 -5.55 2.36 2.92
CA TYR A 18 -4.39 2.44 2.03
C TYR A 18 -4.25 3.78 1.31
N VAL A 19 -5.35 4.49 1.02
CA VAL A 19 -5.27 5.88 0.54
C VAL A 19 -4.53 6.77 1.56
N ARG A 20 -4.88 6.64 2.84
CA ARG A 20 -4.28 7.42 3.93
C ARG A 20 -2.83 7.02 4.19
N THR A 21 -2.56 5.71 4.24
CA THR A 21 -1.21 5.16 4.45
C THR A 21 -0.25 5.60 3.36
N CYS A 22 -0.63 5.49 2.08
CA CYS A 22 0.22 5.99 0.99
C CYS A 22 0.44 7.50 1.08
N GLY A 23 -0.58 8.27 1.47
CA GLY A 23 -0.44 9.71 1.71
C GLY A 23 0.59 10.04 2.79
N HIS A 24 0.55 9.34 3.94
CA HIS A 24 1.53 9.52 5.01
C HIS A 24 2.95 9.14 4.56
N TRP A 25 3.10 8.08 3.79
CA TRP A 25 4.42 7.67 3.28
C TRP A 25 5.00 8.67 2.27
N VAL A 26 4.17 9.22 1.38
CA VAL A 26 4.61 10.31 0.48
C VAL A 26 5.07 11.51 1.29
N ALA A 27 4.27 11.95 2.27
CA ALA A 27 4.65 13.08 3.13
C ALA A 27 5.98 12.83 3.87
N ASN A 28 6.21 11.61 4.36
CA ASN A 28 7.46 11.24 5.01
C ASN A 28 8.65 11.24 4.03
N LEU A 29 8.47 10.76 2.79
CA LEU A 29 9.51 10.80 1.76
C LEU A 29 9.85 12.24 1.36
N GLU A 30 8.86 13.12 1.30
CA GLU A 30 9.03 14.55 1.02
C GLU A 30 9.68 15.30 2.17
N ALA A 31 9.44 14.88 3.42
CA ALA A 31 10.09 15.43 4.61
C ALA A 31 11.49 14.86 4.89
N MET A 32 11.94 13.86 4.11
CA MET A 32 13.22 13.19 4.36
C MET A 32 14.41 14.17 4.21
N PRO A 33 15.34 14.23 5.20
CA PRO A 33 16.53 15.08 5.15
C PRO A 33 17.41 14.80 3.93
N MET A 34 18.12 15.84 3.46
CA MET A 34 18.99 15.76 2.28
C MET A 34 20.09 14.70 2.46
N GLU A 35 20.66 14.59 3.66
CA GLU A 35 21.73 13.64 3.99
C GLU A 35 21.26 12.18 3.85
N LEU A 36 19.98 11.92 4.18
CA LEU A 36 19.38 10.60 3.97
C LEU A 36 19.07 10.37 2.49
N ARG A 37 18.63 11.39 1.75
CA ARG A 37 18.42 11.27 0.29
C ARG A 37 19.71 10.96 -0.44
N GLU A 38 20.80 11.62 -0.07
CA GLU A 38 22.13 11.35 -0.61
C GLU A 38 22.61 9.94 -0.26
N LYS A 39 22.39 9.49 0.98
CA LYS A 39 22.73 8.13 1.42
C LYS A 39 22.08 7.04 0.57
N TYR A 40 20.81 7.19 0.19
CA TYR A 40 20.08 6.18 -0.60
C TYR A 40 20.14 6.45 -2.11
N GLY A 41 20.58 7.63 -2.52
CA GLY A 41 20.67 8.07 -3.90
C GLY A 41 19.35 8.60 -4.45
N GLU A 42 19.46 9.67 -5.26
CA GLU A 42 18.32 10.32 -5.93
C GLU A 42 17.46 9.35 -6.77
N PRO A 43 18.01 8.39 -7.55
CA PRO A 43 17.19 7.45 -8.32
C PRO A 43 16.28 6.60 -7.43
N THR A 44 16.80 6.09 -6.31
CA THR A 44 16.06 5.28 -5.35
C THR A 44 14.91 6.10 -4.75
N TRP A 45 15.20 7.33 -4.31
CA TRP A 45 14.19 8.21 -3.73
C TRP A 45 13.06 8.50 -4.73
N ARG A 46 13.39 8.84 -5.98
CA ARG A 46 12.40 9.11 -7.03
C ARG A 46 11.51 7.92 -7.34
N ILE A 47 12.08 6.71 -7.38
CA ILE A 47 11.31 5.48 -7.62
C ILE A 47 10.29 5.27 -6.49
N TRP A 48 10.72 5.37 -5.23
CA TRP A 48 9.83 5.19 -4.09
C TRP A 48 8.77 6.27 -4.00
N HIS A 49 9.14 7.54 -4.20
CA HIS A 49 8.17 8.64 -4.20
C HIS A 49 7.10 8.45 -5.28
N LEU A 50 7.50 8.16 -6.53
CA LEU A 50 6.56 7.93 -7.63
C LEU A 50 5.70 6.69 -7.39
N TYR A 51 6.30 5.57 -6.99
CA TYR A 51 5.60 4.32 -6.72
C TYR A 51 4.52 4.53 -5.66
N THR A 52 4.85 5.16 -4.54
CA THR A 52 3.92 5.37 -3.43
C THR A 52 2.83 6.36 -3.79
N ALA A 53 3.15 7.46 -4.47
CA ALA A 53 2.15 8.44 -4.92
C ALA A 53 1.16 7.85 -5.92
N VAL A 54 1.64 7.09 -6.90
CA VAL A 54 0.79 6.41 -7.90
C VAL A 54 -0.05 5.31 -7.25
N SER A 55 0.51 4.56 -6.31
CA SER A 55 -0.24 3.54 -5.55
C SER A 55 -1.38 4.19 -4.76
N GLY A 56 -1.10 5.28 -4.04
CA GLY A 56 -2.13 6.03 -3.31
C GLY A 56 -3.23 6.57 -4.22
N HIS A 57 -2.86 7.08 -5.40
CA HIS A 57 -3.85 7.45 -6.43
C HIS A 57 -4.67 6.25 -6.90
N GLY A 58 -4.02 5.12 -7.18
CA GLY A 58 -4.67 3.87 -7.59
C GLY A 58 -5.72 3.38 -6.58
N PHE A 59 -5.41 3.39 -5.28
CA PHE A 59 -6.39 3.08 -4.23
C PHE A 59 -7.54 4.09 -4.19
N ARG A 60 -7.24 5.39 -4.35
CA ARG A 60 -8.23 6.47 -4.31
C ARG A 60 -9.25 6.36 -5.45
N VAL A 61 -8.81 6.07 -6.67
CA VAL A 61 -9.69 5.93 -7.85
C VAL A 61 -10.25 4.52 -8.03
N GLY A 62 -10.01 3.61 -7.09
CA GLY A 62 -10.55 2.24 -7.15
C GLY A 62 -9.87 1.32 -8.16
N ARG A 63 -8.72 1.72 -8.72
CA ARG A 63 -7.88 0.86 -9.58
C ARG A 63 -7.07 -0.17 -8.79
N LEU A 64 -6.79 0.12 -7.52
CA LEU A 64 -6.17 -0.80 -6.57
C LEU A 64 -7.10 -1.04 -5.38
N ASN A 65 -7.01 -2.24 -4.80
CA ASN A 65 -7.71 -2.61 -3.57
C ASN A 65 -6.83 -3.57 -2.74
N CYS A 66 -7.10 -3.64 -1.44
CA CYS A 66 -6.49 -4.59 -0.53
C CYS A 66 -7.63 -5.19 0.31
N TYR A 67 -7.69 -6.51 0.36
CA TYR A 67 -8.71 -7.24 1.08
C TYR A 67 -8.08 -8.02 2.22
N GLN A 68 -8.67 -7.89 3.40
CA GLN A 68 -8.44 -8.77 4.52
C GLN A 68 -9.50 -9.87 4.47
N THR A 69 -9.06 -11.12 4.33
CA THR A 69 -9.96 -12.27 4.26
C THR A 69 -9.79 -13.11 5.52
N LEU A 70 -10.89 -13.34 6.24
CA LEU A 70 -10.95 -14.29 7.34
C LEU A 70 -11.39 -15.64 6.80
N MET A 71 -10.63 -16.69 7.10
CA MET A 71 -10.93 -18.05 6.68
C MET A 71 -10.77 -19.03 7.83
N LYS A 72 -11.59 -20.08 7.81
CA LYS A 72 -11.52 -21.22 8.71
C LYS A 72 -11.21 -22.47 7.90
N LYS A 73 -10.46 -23.40 8.49
CA LYS A 73 -10.29 -24.74 7.93
C LYS A 73 -11.46 -25.62 8.34
N ASN A 74 -12.03 -26.33 7.36
CA ASN A 74 -13.03 -27.36 7.59
C ASN A 74 -12.43 -28.57 8.30
#